data_AF-A0A7S2P4P3-F1
#
_entry.id   AF-A0A7S2P4P3-F1
#
_cell.length_a   1.000
_cell.length_b   1.000
_cell.length_c   1.000
_cell.angle_alpha   90.00
_cell.angle_beta   90.00
_cell.angle_gamma   90.00
#
_symmetry.space_group_name_H-M   'P 1'
#
loop_
_entity.id
_entity.type
_entity.pdbx_description
1 polymer ?
#
loop_
_entity_poly.entity_id
_entity_poly.type
_entity_poly.pdbx_seq_one_letter_code
_entity_poly.pdbx_strand_id
1 'polypeptide(L)'
;VPATTNAIVSIGKGKGLPHPDIVYRKAEDFVRSLKNDIWKLTVLQCATVEAKSFLVGLGIVKKYLSPSQAIEAARVEEEFQIENWGCVEGGHDYDRLNCSIQMRSASFLLEMIESGNGSV
;
A
#
# COMPACT_ATOMS: atom_id res chain seq x y z
N VAL A 1 15.38 -3.51 34.25
CA VAL A 1 15.98 -4.41 33.23
C VAL A 1 14.97 -4.54 32.09
N PRO A 2 15.18 -3.91 30.92
CA PRO A 2 14.16 -3.87 29.87
C PRO A 2 14.29 -5.09 28.95
N ALA A 3 13.38 -6.05 29.11
CA ALA A 3 13.24 -7.19 28.19
C ALA A 3 12.03 -7.05 27.25
N THR A 4 11.21 -6.00 27.40
CA THR A 4 9.89 -5.90 26.75
C THR A 4 9.83 -5.04 25.48
N THR A 5 10.85 -4.26 25.15
CA THR A 5 10.84 -3.43 23.92
C THR A 5 11.23 -4.23 22.66
N ASN A 6 11.88 -5.38 22.81
CA ASN A 6 12.43 -6.13 21.66
C ASN A 6 11.43 -7.05 20.96
N ALA A 7 10.26 -7.31 21.53
CA ALA A 7 9.29 -8.25 20.98
C ALA A 7 8.39 -7.66 19.89
N ILE A 8 8.19 -6.34 19.86
CA ILE A 8 7.33 -5.68 18.86
C ILE A 8 8.07 -5.51 17.52
N VAL A 9 9.41 -5.46 17.54
CA VAL A 9 10.27 -5.25 16.36
C VAL A 9 10.53 -6.55 15.56
N SER A 10 10.17 -7.72 16.09
CA SER A 10 10.45 -9.01 15.42
C SER A 10 9.41 -9.43 14.38
N ILE A 11 8.29 -8.71 14.25
CA ILE A 11 7.26 -8.97 13.23
C ILE A 11 7.73 -8.38 11.89
N GLY A 12 8.77 -8.93 11.28
CA GLY A 12 9.19 -8.46 9.95
C GLY A 12 10.65 -8.67 9.52
N LYS A 13 11.51 -9.32 10.32
CA LYS A 13 12.83 -9.73 9.82
C LYS A 13 12.69 -10.95 8.89
N GLY A 14 12.17 -10.71 7.68
CA GLY A 14 12.25 -11.66 6.58
C GLY A 14 13.71 -11.93 6.18
N LYS A 15 13.94 -12.95 5.33
CA LYS A 15 15.27 -13.31 4.81
C LYS A 15 15.92 -12.24 3.90
N GLY A 16 15.29 -11.07 3.74
CA GLY A 16 15.79 -9.98 2.91
C GLY A 16 16.83 -9.11 3.62
N LEU A 17 17.42 -8.17 2.87
CA LEU A 17 18.29 -7.16 3.44
C LEU A 17 17.52 -6.35 4.49
N PRO A 18 18.04 -6.22 5.72
CA PRO A 18 17.35 -5.46 6.77
C PRO A 18 17.33 -3.98 6.38
N HIS A 19 16.19 -3.31 6.60
CA HIS A 19 16.14 -1.86 6.47
C HIS A 19 16.77 -1.21 7.70
N PRO A 20 17.34 0.00 7.59
CA PRO A 20 17.77 0.77 8.75
C PRO A 20 16.61 1.02 9.72
N ASP A 21 16.87 0.96 11.03
CA ASP A 21 15.86 1.17 12.09
C ASP A 21 15.07 2.47 11.94
N ILE A 22 15.70 3.51 11.38
CA ILE A 22 15.06 4.80 11.12
C ILE A 22 13.87 4.70 10.15
N VAL A 23 13.91 3.76 9.19
CA VAL A 23 12.82 3.57 8.22
C VAL A 23 11.61 2.95 8.92
N TYR A 24 11.82 1.92 9.73
CA TYR A 24 10.75 1.28 10.50
C TYR A 24 10.07 2.28 11.44
N ARG A 25 10.86 3.06 12.20
CA ARG A 25 10.31 4.09 13.10
C ARG A 25 9.48 5.12 12.34
N LYS A 26 9.97 5.64 11.20
CA LYS A 26 9.22 6.61 10.40
C LYS A 26 7.92 6.04 9.83
N ALA A 27 7.94 4.78 9.39
CA ALA A 27 6.74 4.10 8.91
C ALA A 27 5.71 3.91 10.04
N GLU A 28 6.16 3.48 11.22
CA GLU A 28 5.31 3.36 12.41
C GLU A 28 4.74 4.70 12.86
N ASP A 29 5.56 5.76 12.92
CA ASP A 29 5.14 7.10 13.29
C ASP A 29 4.09 7.62 12.32
N PHE A 30 4.27 7.37 11.01
CA PHE A 30 3.28 7.72 10.00
C PHE A 30 1.96 6.98 10.22
N VAL A 31 1.97 5.66 10.43
CA VAL A 31 0.76 4.87 10.69
C VAL A 31 0.07 5.35 11.98
N ARG A 32 0.84 5.63 13.03
CA ARG A 32 0.31 6.18 14.29
C ARG A 32 -0.31 7.56 14.11
N SER A 33 0.23 8.39 13.22
CA SER A 33 -0.34 9.71 12.92
C SER A 33 -1.75 9.62 12.31
N LEU A 34 -2.08 8.51 11.64
CA LEU A 34 -3.40 8.25 11.07
C LEU A 34 -4.40 7.66 12.08
N LYS A 35 -4.03 7.47 13.35
CA LYS A 35 -4.89 6.82 14.35
C LYS A 35 -6.27 7.47 14.49
N ASN A 36 -6.36 8.80 14.34
CA ASN A 36 -7.61 9.54 14.45
C ASN A 36 -8.39 9.62 13.13
N ASP A 37 -7.79 9.20 12.01
CA ASP A 37 -8.40 9.18 10.68
C ASP A 37 -8.43 7.73 10.17
N ILE A 38 -9.39 6.97 10.73
CA ILE A 38 -9.51 5.54 10.49
C ILE A 38 -9.72 5.22 9.01
N TRP A 39 -10.38 6.12 8.28
CA TRP A 39 -10.66 5.93 6.86
C TRP A 39 -9.40 6.08 6.01
N LYS A 40 -8.53 7.05 6.31
CA LYS A 40 -7.20 7.12 5.66
C LYS A 40 -6.33 5.92 6.00
N LEU A 41 -6.43 5.39 7.22
CA LEU A 41 -5.73 4.15 7.58
C LEU A 41 -6.24 2.95 6.76
N THR A 42 -7.56 2.84 6.55
CA THR A 42 -8.16 1.81 5.67
C THR A 42 -7.66 1.94 4.23
N VAL A 43 -7.62 3.16 3.69
CA VAL A 43 -7.06 3.42 2.34
C VAL A 43 -5.62 2.93 2.25
N LEU A 44 -4.78 3.28 3.24
CA LEU A 44 -3.39 2.83 3.31
C LEU A 44 -3.28 1.31 3.30
N GLN A 45 -4.11 0.63 4.10
CA GLN A 45 -4.10 -0.83 4.23
C GLN A 45 -4.52 -1.50 2.92
N CYS A 46 -5.65 -1.10 2.33
CA CYS A 46 -6.15 -1.67 1.08
C CYS A 46 -5.11 -1.56 -0.04
N ALA A 47 -4.55 -0.35 -0.24
CA ALA A 47 -3.54 -0.12 -1.26
C ALA A 47 -2.22 -0.88 -0.98
N THR A 48 -1.81 -0.96 0.29
CA THR A 48 -0.57 -1.69 0.66
C THR A 48 -0.70 -3.19 0.42
N VAL A 49 -1.85 -3.78 0.76
CA VAL A 49 -2.11 -5.21 0.58
C VAL A 49 -2.17 -5.55 -0.90
N GLU A 50 -2.91 -4.77 -1.69
CA GLU A 50 -3.03 -5.00 -3.13
C GLU A 50 -1.69 -4.80 -3.86
N ALA A 51 -0.95 -3.72 -3.55
CA ALA A 51 0.37 -3.47 -4.15
C ALA A 51 1.48 -4.35 -3.58
N LYS A 52 1.22 -5.08 -2.49
CA LYS A 52 2.23 -5.78 -1.67
C LYS A 52 3.38 -4.83 -1.27
N SER A 53 3.08 -3.53 -1.13
CA SER A 53 4.08 -2.46 -0.98
C SER A 53 3.53 -1.30 -0.17
N PHE A 54 4.15 -1.06 1.00
CA PHE A 54 3.80 0.07 1.86
C PHE A 54 4.05 1.42 1.18
N LEU A 55 5.10 1.53 0.36
CA LEU A 55 5.46 2.78 -0.30
C LEU A 55 4.46 3.15 -1.41
N VAL A 56 3.93 2.16 -2.13
CA VAL A 56 2.87 2.41 -3.13
C VAL A 56 1.60 2.87 -2.45
N GLY A 57 1.19 2.19 -1.36
CA GLY A 57 0.04 2.63 -0.55
C GLY A 57 0.21 4.03 0.04
N LEU A 58 1.40 4.34 0.56
CA LEU A 58 1.75 5.68 1.03
C LEU A 58 1.67 6.72 -0.10
N GLY A 59 2.09 6.36 -1.32
CA GLY A 59 2.01 7.20 -2.51
C GLY A 59 0.58 7.61 -2.84
N ILE A 60 -0.40 6.70 -2.69
CA ILE A 60 -1.83 7.02 -2.85
C ILE A 60 -2.29 7.97 -1.74
N VAL A 61 -2.06 7.63 -0.47
CA VAL A 61 -2.52 8.44 0.68
C VAL A 61 -1.93 9.86 0.67
N LYS A 62 -0.69 10.02 0.20
CA LYS A 62 -0.02 11.30 0.04
C LYS A 62 -0.28 11.98 -1.32
N LYS A 63 -1.05 11.35 -2.21
CA LYS A 63 -1.32 11.80 -3.58
C LYS A 63 -0.08 12.06 -4.43
N TYR A 64 1.00 11.33 -4.17
CA TYR A 64 2.17 11.31 -5.05
C TYR A 64 2.00 10.38 -6.25
N LEU A 65 1.10 9.41 -6.14
CA LEU A 65 0.74 8.51 -7.23
C LEU A 65 -0.75 8.65 -7.55
N SER A 66 -1.06 8.76 -8.84
CA SER A 66 -2.42 8.50 -9.34
C SER A 66 -2.77 7.01 -9.20
N PRO A 67 -4.06 6.64 -9.21
CA PRO A 67 -4.48 5.24 -9.14
C PRO A 67 -3.88 4.39 -10.26
N SER A 68 -3.82 4.93 -11.49
CA SER A 68 -3.23 4.24 -12.64
C SER A 68 -1.74 3.96 -12.42
N GLN A 69 -0.96 4.95 -11.94
CA GLN A 69 0.45 4.76 -11.63
C GLN A 69 0.68 3.75 -10.51
N ALA A 70 -0.21 3.72 -9.50
CA ALA A 70 -0.14 2.73 -8.43
C ALA A 70 -0.42 1.31 -8.94
N ILE A 71 -1.39 1.14 -9.86
CA ILE A 71 -1.69 -0.15 -10.51
C ILE A 71 -0.48 -0.63 -11.33
N GLU A 72 0.10 0.26 -12.14
CA GLU A 72 1.31 -0.05 -12.92
C GLU A 72 2.46 -0.48 -12.01
N ALA A 73 2.72 0.28 -10.94
CA ALA A 73 3.77 -0.02 -9.96
C ALA A 73 3.53 -1.34 -9.21
N ALA A 74 2.27 -1.67 -8.90
CA ALA A 74 1.90 -2.90 -8.20
C ALA A 74 2.11 -4.15 -9.07
N ARG A 75 1.99 -4.04 -10.39
CA ARG A 75 1.96 -5.18 -11.33
C ARG A 75 3.16 -5.29 -12.26
N VAL A 76 4.22 -4.50 -12.04
CA VAL A 76 5.44 -4.49 -12.88
C VAL A 76 5.99 -5.91 -13.12
N GLU A 77 6.12 -6.69 -12.06
CA GLU A 77 6.69 -8.05 -12.14
C GLU A 77 5.80 -9.01 -12.94
N GLU A 78 4.50 -8.96 -12.70
CA GLU A 78 3.52 -9.80 -13.38
C GLU A 78 3.39 -9.44 -14.87
N GLU A 79 3.30 -8.15 -15.20
CA GLU A 79 3.24 -7.69 -16.60
C GLU A 79 4.51 -8.06 -17.36
N PHE A 80 5.69 -7.93 -16.73
CA PHE A 80 6.94 -8.38 -17.34
C PHE A 80 6.96 -9.89 -17.64
N GLN A 81 6.42 -10.71 -16.73
CA GLN A 81 6.30 -12.16 -16.96
C GLN A 81 5.31 -12.47 -18.09
N ILE A 82 4.19 -11.76 -18.15
CA ILE A 82 3.18 -11.91 -19.21
C ILE A 82 3.78 -11.54 -20.57
N GLU A 83 4.55 -10.46 -20.65
CA GLU A 83 5.22 -10.04 -21.89
C GLU A 83 6.21 -11.09 -22.40
N ASN A 84 6.98 -11.69 -21.49
CA ASN A 84 8.00 -12.65 -21.87
C ASN A 84 7.44 -14.05 -22.15
N TRP A 85 6.44 -14.49 -21.38
CA TRP A 85 6.01 -15.89 -21.34
C TRP A 85 4.55 -16.12 -21.75
N GLY A 86 3.85 -15.05 -22.10
CA GLY A 86 2.46 -15.09 -22.52
C GLY A 86 1.47 -14.97 -21.36
N CYS A 87 0.24 -14.62 -21.71
CA CYS A 87 -0.85 -14.44 -20.76
C CYS A 87 -1.58 -15.76 -20.51
N VAL A 88 -1.95 -16.02 -19.25
CA VAL A 88 -2.92 -17.07 -18.89
C VAL A 88 -4.31 -16.43 -18.87
N GLU A 89 -5.10 -16.74 -19.90
CA GLU A 89 -6.46 -16.20 -20.05
C GLU A 89 -7.34 -16.48 -18.83
N GLY A 90 -8.15 -15.49 -18.45
CA GLY A 90 -9.03 -15.55 -17.28
C GLY A 90 -8.32 -15.25 -15.96
N GLY A 91 -7.19 -15.90 -15.68
CA GLY A 91 -6.43 -15.68 -14.45
C GLY A 91 -5.87 -14.27 -14.36
N HIS A 92 -4.99 -13.91 -15.29
CA HIS A 92 -4.38 -12.58 -15.31
C HIS A 92 -5.42 -11.48 -15.56
N ASP A 93 -6.47 -11.76 -16.33
CA ASP A 93 -7.56 -10.79 -16.54
C ASP A 93 -8.28 -10.44 -15.23
N TYR A 94 -8.50 -11.45 -14.37
CA TYR A 94 -9.08 -11.25 -13.05
C TYR A 94 -8.12 -10.48 -12.14
N ASP A 95 -6.82 -10.79 -12.17
CA ASP A 95 -5.80 -10.08 -11.38
C ASP A 95 -5.68 -8.60 -11.80
N ARG A 96 -5.66 -8.31 -13.12
CA ARG A 96 -5.71 -6.94 -13.66
C ARG A 96 -6.92 -6.18 -13.11
N LEU A 97 -8.10 -6.81 -13.17
CA LEU A 97 -9.37 -6.21 -12.77
C LEU A 97 -9.42 -5.98 -11.25
N ASN A 98 -9.03 -6.97 -10.45
CA ASN A 98 -9.05 -6.86 -8.99
C ASN A 98 -8.12 -5.74 -8.53
N CYS A 99 -6.90 -5.67 -9.06
CA CYS A 99 -5.96 -4.60 -8.76
C CYS A 99 -6.53 -3.22 -9.10
N SER A 100 -7.15 -3.10 -10.28
CA SER A 100 -7.80 -1.87 -10.71
C SER A 100 -8.94 -1.46 -9.77
N ILE A 101 -9.81 -2.39 -9.39
CA ILE A 101 -10.93 -2.13 -8.49
C ILE A 101 -10.44 -1.67 -7.12
N GLN A 102 -9.49 -2.39 -6.52
CA GLN A 102 -9.00 -2.08 -5.18
C GLN A 102 -8.30 -0.71 -5.14
N MET A 103 -7.40 -0.44 -6.09
CA MET A 103 -6.67 0.85 -6.13
C MET A 103 -7.59 2.04 -6.39
N ARG A 104 -8.54 1.91 -7.33
CA ARG A 104 -9.48 2.99 -7.64
C ARG A 104 -10.47 3.22 -6.52
N SER A 105 -10.96 2.16 -5.87
CA SER A 105 -11.86 2.27 -4.72
C SER A 105 -11.18 2.95 -3.54
N ALA A 106 -9.91 2.62 -3.28
CA ALA A 106 -9.12 3.26 -2.23
C ALA A 106 -8.90 4.75 -2.51
N SER A 107 -8.58 5.12 -3.76
CA SER A 107 -8.43 6.52 -4.16
C SER A 107 -9.74 7.30 -4.07
N PHE A 108 -10.84 6.70 -4.51
CA PHE A 108 -12.16 7.33 -4.44
C PHE A 108 -12.57 7.60 -2.99
N LEU A 109 -12.35 6.64 -2.09
CA LEU A 109 -12.59 6.84 -0.67
C LEU A 109 -11.75 7.99 -0.10
N LEU A 110 -10.48 8.10 -0.49
CA LEU A 110 -9.60 9.21 -0.09
C LEU A 110 -10.15 10.57 -0.54
N GLU A 111 -10.59 10.67 -1.79
CA GLU A 111 -11.21 11.88 -2.34
C GLU A 111 -12.51 12.26 -1.60
N MET A 112 -13.32 11.27 -1.25
CA MET A 112 -14.54 11.49 -0.47
C MET A 112 -14.26 12.00 0.95
N ILE A 113 -13.25 11.45 1.64
CA ILE A 113 -12.85 11.91 2.98
C ILE A 113 -12.37 13.38 2.92
N GLU A 114 -11.58 13.74 1.91
CA GLU A 114 -11.03 15.08 1.80
C GLU A 114 -12.08 16.12 1.39
N SER A 115 -12.98 15.78 0.47
CA SER A 115 -14.10 16.65 0.12
C SER A 115 -15.05 16.90 1.31
N GLY A 116 -15.27 15.88 2.15
CA GLY A 116 -16.03 16.03 3.39
C GLY A 116 -15.36 16.92 4.44
N ASN A 117 -14.02 16.92 4.50
CA ASN A 117 -13.25 17.78 5.41
C ASN A 117 -13.15 19.24 4.93
N GLY A 118 -13.33 19.49 3.64
CA GLY A 118 -13.27 20.83 3.02
C GLY A 118 -14.59 21.60 3.01
N SER A 119 -15.68 21.03 3.52
CA SER A 119 -17.01 21.67 3.58
C SER A 119 -17.34 22.31 4.94
N VAL A 120 -16.32 22.80 5.66
CA VAL A 120 -16.49 23.59 6.90
C VAL A 120 -15.91 24.99 6.72
#